data_AF-A0A7Y4X8H8-F1
#
_entry.id   AF-A0A7Y4X8H8-F1
#
_cell.length_a   1.000
_cell.length_b   1.000
_cell.length_c   1.000
_cell.angle_alpha   90.00
_cell.angle_beta   90.00
_cell.angle_gamma   90.00
#
_symmetry.space_group_name_H-M   'P 1'
#
loop_
_entity.id
_entity.type
_entity.pdbx_description
1 polymer ?
#
loop_
_entity_poly.entity_id
_entity_poly.type
_entity_poly.pdbx_seq_one_letter_code
_entity_poly.pdbx_strand_id
1 'polypeptide(L)' 'MQFVIVDTDVVSYSFKRDSRSALYEPHLRGKHLCLSFMTIAELDRWTITHNWGARKQQEL' A
#
# COMPACT_ATOMS: atom_id res chain seq x y z
N MET A 1 7.30 5.32 20.79
CA MET A 1 7.05 5.33 19.33
C MET A 1 6.98 3.89 18.86
N GLN A 2 5.93 3.49 18.14
CA GLN A 2 5.77 2.13 17.60
C GLN A 2 5.92 2.16 16.08
N PHE A 3 6.79 1.31 15.55
CA PHE A 3 6.96 1.09 14.12
C PHE A 3 6.20 -0.17 13.71
N VAL A 4 5.51 -0.12 12.57
CA VAL A 4 4.77 -1.27 12.01
C VAL A 4 5.18 -1.44 10.56
N ILE A 5 5.64 -2.63 10.22
CA ILE A 5 5.88 -3.02 8.83
C ILE A 5 4.53 -3.36 8.23
N VAL A 6 4.20 -2.72 7.11
CA VAL A 6 2.91 -2.90 6.42
C VAL A 6 3.16 -3.72 5.16
N ASP A 7 2.39 -4.79 5.00
CA ASP A 7 2.45 -5.64 3.82
C ASP A 7 1.71 -5.00 2.63
N THR A 8 1.98 -5.49 1.43
CA THR A 8 1.48 -4.96 0.16
C THR A 8 -0.05 -4.98 0.06
N ASP A 9 -0.70 -5.98 0.64
CA ASP A 9 -2.16 -6.10 0.59
C ASP A 9 -2.85 -5.02 1.42
N VAL A 10 -2.37 -4.72 2.62
CA VAL A 10 -2.88 -3.66 3.50
C VAL A 10 -2.68 -2.30 2.85
N VAL A 11 -1.51 -2.04 2.26
CA VAL A 11 -1.27 -0.81 1.48
C VAL A 11 -2.26 -0.73 0.31
N SER A 12 -2.46 -1.85 -0.40
CA SER A 12 -3.38 -1.92 -1.53
C SER A 12 -4.83 -1.67 -1.12
N TYR A 13 -5.28 -2.17 0.04
CA TYR A 13 -6.63 -1.92 0.55
C TYR A 13 -6.85 -0.44 0.80
N SER A 14 -5.89 0.23 1.46
CA SER A 14 -5.97 1.68 1.69
C SER A 14 -5.94 2.48 0.39
N PHE A 15 -5.01 2.19 -0.52
CA PHE A 15 -4.88 2.89 -1.79
C PHE A 15 -6.13 2.75 -2.67
N LYS A 16 -6.70 1.55 -2.75
CA LYS A 16 -7.89 1.25 -3.55
C LYS A 16 -9.20 1.65 -2.87
N ARG A 17 -9.15 2.18 -1.64
CA ARG A 17 -10.33 2.43 -0.79
C ARG A 17 -11.20 1.19 -0.61
N ASP A 18 -10.56 0.04 -0.50
CA ASP A 18 -11.22 -1.25 -0.26
C ASP A 18 -11.84 -1.27 1.14
N SER A 19 -13.02 -1.90 1.29
CA SER A 19 -13.72 -1.97 2.58
C SER A 19 -12.92 -2.70 3.66
N ARG A 20 -12.00 -3.61 3.27
CA ARG A 20 -11.10 -4.30 4.19
C ARG A 20 -10.10 -3.37 4.88
N SER A 21 -9.83 -2.19 4.31
CA SER A 21 -8.93 -1.20 4.94
C SER A 21 -9.38 -0.81 6.35
N ALA A 22 -10.69 -0.79 6.62
CA ALA A 22 -11.26 -0.49 7.93
C ALA A 22 -10.84 -1.51 9.01
N LEU A 23 -10.59 -2.77 8.63
CA LEU A 23 -10.12 -3.81 9.56
C LEU A 23 -8.71 -3.53 10.07
N TYR A 24 -7.88 -2.87 9.26
CA TYR A 24 -6.48 -2.59 9.57
C TYR A 24 -6.27 -1.21 10.18
N GLU A 25 -7.22 -0.29 10.06
CA GLU A 25 -7.11 1.07 10.58
C GLU A 25 -6.68 1.15 12.06
N PRO A 26 -7.23 0.35 13.01
CA PRO A 26 -6.81 0.39 14.41
C PRO A 26 -5.34 -0.04 14.60
N HIS A 27 -4.81 -0.83 13.67
CA HIS A 27 -3.45 -1.33 13.70
C HIS A 27 -2.45 -0.36 13.07
N LEU A 28 -2.90 0.66 12.34
CA LEU A 28 -2.07 1.64 11.63
C LEU A 28 -2.09 3.02 12.30
N ARG A 29 -3.25 3.42 12.82
CA ARG A 29 -3.48 4.76 13.36
C ARG A 29 -2.53 5.09 14.52
N GLY A 30 -1.86 6.24 14.42
CA GLY A 30 -0.93 6.74 15.44
C GLY A 30 0.45 6.05 15.48
N LYS A 31 0.78 5.23 14.48
CA LYS A 31 2.05 4.50 14.40
C LYS A 31 2.91 5.00 13.24
N HIS A 32 4.19 4.69 13.29
CA HIS A 32 5.11 4.94 12.18
C HIS A 32 5.02 3.74 11.22
N LEU A 33 4.49 3.98 10.03
CA LEU A 33 4.32 2.94 9.02
C LEU A 33 5.62 2.79 8.23
N CYS A 34 6.11 1.56 8.15
CA CYS A 34 7.31 1.20 7.42
C CYS A 34 6.94 0.27 6.26
N LEU A 35 7.50 0.55 5.09
CA LEU A 35 7.37 -0.32 3.92
C LEU A 35 8.72 -1.01 3.67
N SER A 36 8.67 -2.27 3.27
CA SER A 36 9.85 -2.95 2.75
C SER A 36 10.12 -2.53 1.31
N PHE A 37 11.36 -2.66 0.84
CA PHE A 37 11.66 -2.48 -0.58
C PHE A 37 10.88 -3.46 -1.47
N MET A 38 10.58 -4.66 -0.95
CA MET A 38 9.77 -5.65 -1.67
C MET A 38 8.34 -5.15 -1.86
N THR A 39 7.75 -4.51 -0.84
CA THR A 39 6.41 -3.92 -0.92
C THR A 39 6.32 -2.86 -2.02
N ILE A 40 7.35 -2.01 -2.16
CA ILE A 40 7.43 -1.04 -3.25
C ILE A 40 7.52 -1.75 -4.61
N ALA A 41 8.38 -2.76 -4.73
CA ALA A 41 8.55 -3.51 -5.99
C ALA A 41 7.26 -4.22 -6.44
N GLU A 42 6.46 -4.74 -5.51
CA GLU A 42 5.17 -5.38 -5.82
C GLU A 42 4.13 -4.37 -6.31
N LEU A 43 4.07 -3.18 -5.69
CA LEU A 43 3.21 -2.09 -6.12
C LEU A 43 3.57 -1.62 -7.53
N ASP A 44 4.86 -1.41 -7.80
CA ASP A 44 5.36 -1.04 -9.13
C ASP A 44 5.02 -2.11 -10.18
N ARG A 45 5.32 -3.38 -9.89
CA ARG A 45 5.00 -4.50 -10.78
C ARG A 45 3.50 -4.58 -11.09
N TRP A 46 2.64 -4.27 -10.12
CA TRP A 46 1.20 -4.28 -10.31
C TRP A 46 0.75 -3.28 -11.38
N THR A 47 1.36 -2.09 -11.43
CA THR A 47 1.04 -1.06 -12.43
C THR A 47 1.35 -1.51 -13.85
N ILE A 48 2.49 -2.16 -14.03
CA ILE A 48 2.96 -2.66 -15.31
C ILE A 48 2.05 -3.82 -15.75
N THR A 49 1.81 -4.78 -14.86
CA THR A 49 1.00 -5.98 -15.14
C THR A 49 -0.45 -5.62 -15.52
N HIS A 50 -0.98 -4.51 -14.99
CA HIS A 50 -2.34 -4.05 -15.28
C HIS A 50 -2.40 -2.94 -16.34
N ASN A 51 -1.30 -2.69 -17.07
CA ASN A 51 -1.21 -1.70 -18.14
C ASN A 51 -1.70 -0.30 -17.71
N TRP A 52 -1.32 0.13 -16.50
CA TRP A 52 -1.66 1.48 -16.05
C TRP A 52 -0.97 2.50 -16.96
N GLY A 53 -1.72 3.51 -17.41
CA GLY A 53 -1.14 4.62 -18.15
C GLY A 53 -0.17 5.44 -17.29
N ALA A 54 0.76 6.14 -17.93
CA ALA A 54 1.86 6.87 -17.27
C ALA A 54 1.39 7.81 -16.14
N ARG A 55 0.26 8.50 -16.33
CA ARG A 55 -0.35 9.35 -15.28
C ARG A 55 -0.63 8.57 -14.00
N LYS A 56 -1.22 7.39 -14.13
CA LYS A 56 -1.64 6.56 -13.00
C LYS A 56 -0.46 5.87 -12.31
N GLN A 57 0.63 5.64 -13.04
CA GLN A 57 1.89 5.14 -12.47
C GLN A 57 2.59 6.21 -11.61
N GLN A 58 2.50 7.48 -11.99
CA GLN A 58 3.01 8.62 -11.20
C GLN A 58 2.17 8.92 -9.95
N GLU A 59 0.96 8.35 -9.86
CA GLU A 59 0.05 8.54 -8.73
C GLU A 59 0.20 7.48 -7.63
N LEU A 60 1.08 6.48 -7.82
CA LEU A 60 1.56 5.64 -6.71
C LEU A 60 2.57 6.39 -5.85
#